data_AF-A0A832CQR9-F1
#
_entry.id   AF-A0A832CQR9-F1
#
_cell.length_a   1.000
_cell.length_b   1.000
_cell.length_c   1.000
_cell.angle_alpha   90.00
_cell.angle_beta   90.00
_cell.angle_gamma   90.00
#
_symmetry.space_group_name_H-M   'P 1'
#
loop_
_entity.id
_entity.type
_entity.pdbx_description
1 polymer ?
#
loop_
_entity_poly.entity_id
_entity_poly.type
_entity_poly.pdbx_seq_one_letter_code
_entity_poly.pdbx_strand_id
1 'polypeptide(L)'
;MEEAQKLEELPRFLSPAQLQIITQKTPLEFIKTRPGPGGVKLNYVEIGYVISLLNQIFGWDWDFRIVEQQIGNKQVWVRGELSVRPQNRLITKAQYGGSDIRFNRTTGEAISIADDLKTAASDCLKKCASLLGIAGDIYWPDLDNLNI
;
A
#
# COMPACT_ATOMS: atom_id res chain seq x y z
N MET A 1 31.02 -14.68 0.24
CA MET A 1 31.75 -13.64 1.01
C MET A 1 31.70 -12.29 0.29
N GLU A 2 31.81 -12.26 -1.04
CA GLU A 2 31.75 -11.02 -1.84
C GLU A 2 30.36 -10.32 -1.82
N GLU A 3 29.25 -11.06 -1.85
CA GLU A 3 27.88 -10.49 -1.72
C GLU A 3 27.62 -9.84 -0.36
N ALA A 4 28.11 -10.47 0.71
CA ALA A 4 27.98 -9.92 2.07
C ALA A 4 28.71 -8.59 2.21
N GLN A 5 29.88 -8.45 1.57
CA GLN A 5 30.63 -7.19 1.49
C GLN A 5 29.88 -6.12 0.67
N LYS A 6 29.27 -6.47 -0.48
CA LYS A 6 28.48 -5.52 -1.28
C LYS A 6 27.23 -4.99 -0.54
N LEU A 7 26.61 -5.82 0.31
CA LEU A 7 25.47 -5.44 1.16
C LEU A 7 25.83 -4.50 2.33
N GLU A 8 27.11 -4.40 2.70
CA GLU A 8 27.61 -3.44 3.70
C GLU A 8 27.85 -2.05 3.10
N GLU A 9 28.03 -1.94 1.78
CA GLU A 9 28.24 -0.66 1.08
C GLU A 9 26.93 0.10 0.77
N LEU A 10 25.77 -0.58 0.85
CA LEU A 10 24.48 0.06 0.62
C LEU A 10 24.08 0.94 1.82
N PRO A 11 23.50 2.14 1.57
CA PRO A 11 23.11 3.02 2.66
C PRO A 11 21.97 2.40 3.48
N ARG A 12 22.22 2.16 4.77
CA ARG A 12 21.24 1.58 5.71
C ARG A 12 20.57 2.64 6.55
N PHE A 13 19.37 3.05 6.13
CA PHE A 13 18.53 4.00 6.87
C PHE A 13 17.56 3.31 7.84
N LEU A 14 17.45 1.99 7.75
CA LEU A 14 16.57 1.15 8.56
C LEU A 14 17.40 0.20 9.42
N SER A 15 16.91 -0.09 10.62
CA SER A 15 17.50 -1.11 11.48
C SER A 15 17.29 -2.51 10.87
N PRO A 16 18.11 -3.51 11.22
CA PRO A 16 17.92 -4.88 10.77
C PRO A 16 16.52 -5.43 11.10
N ALA A 17 15.95 -5.07 12.25
CA ALA A 17 14.60 -5.48 12.64
C ALA A 17 13.51 -4.84 11.74
N GLN A 18 13.65 -3.55 11.41
CA GLN A 18 12.74 -2.88 10.48
C GLN A 18 12.80 -3.51 9.08
N LEU A 19 14.02 -3.79 8.59
CA LEU A 19 14.23 -4.46 7.31
C LEU A 19 13.59 -5.85 7.30
N GLN A 20 13.77 -6.63 8.36
CA GLN A 20 13.16 -7.96 8.47
C GLN A 20 11.63 -7.90 8.33
N ILE A 21 10.97 -6.94 8.98
CA ILE A 21 9.52 -6.77 8.88
C ILE A 21 9.10 -6.33 7.48
N ILE A 22 9.87 -5.45 6.82
CA ILE A 22 9.55 -4.99 5.46
C ILE A 22 9.72 -6.12 4.43
N THR A 23 10.74 -6.96 4.59
CA THR A 23 11.06 -8.03 3.63
C THR A 23 10.36 -9.36 3.93
N GLN A 24 9.62 -9.47 5.04
CA GLN A 24 8.92 -10.70 5.37
C GLN A 24 7.81 -10.99 4.34
N LYS A 25 7.61 -12.27 4.04
CA LYS A 25 6.42 -12.72 3.29
C LYS A 25 5.15 -12.36 4.05
N THR A 26 4.13 -11.91 3.33
CA THR A 26 2.84 -11.62 3.93
C THR A 26 2.19 -12.93 4.41
N PRO A 27 1.80 -13.05 5.69
CA PRO A 27 1.15 -14.26 6.21
C PRO A 27 -0.18 -14.52 5.50
N LEU A 28 -0.47 -15.80 5.24
CA LEU A 28 -1.61 -16.22 4.40
C LEU A 28 -2.96 -15.73 4.96
N GLU A 29 -3.11 -15.63 6.27
CA GLU A 29 -4.33 -15.17 6.93
C GLU A 29 -4.68 -13.70 6.65
N PHE A 30 -3.69 -12.88 6.27
CA PHE A 30 -3.90 -11.48 5.90
C PHE A 30 -4.10 -11.28 4.40
N ILE A 31 -3.87 -12.32 3.59
CA ILE A 31 -4.08 -12.28 2.14
C ILE A 31 -5.55 -12.57 1.84
N LYS A 32 -6.23 -11.57 1.27
CA LYS A 32 -7.59 -11.68 0.78
C LYS A 32 -7.63 -11.62 -0.73
N THR A 33 -8.72 -12.10 -1.31
CA THR A 33 -8.91 -12.11 -2.76
C THR A 33 -10.16 -11.35 -3.14
N ARG A 34 -10.09 -10.58 -4.23
CA ARG A 34 -11.23 -9.88 -4.84
C ARG A 34 -11.34 -10.21 -6.33
N PRO A 35 -12.55 -10.16 -6.90
CA PRO A 35 -12.69 -10.23 -8.35
C PRO A 35 -12.04 -8.99 -8.98
N GLY A 36 -11.28 -9.21 -10.04
CA GLY A 36 -10.67 -8.19 -10.88
C GLY A 36 -11.20 -8.22 -12.31
N PRO A 37 -10.67 -7.34 -13.18
CA PRO A 37 -11.05 -7.31 -14.59
C PRO A 37 -10.86 -8.66 -15.27
N GLY A 38 -11.78 -9.00 -16.18
CA GLY A 38 -11.70 -10.25 -16.95
C GLY A 38 -11.88 -11.54 -16.13
N GLY A 39 -12.43 -11.46 -14.90
CA GLY A 39 -12.66 -12.63 -14.05
C GLY A 39 -11.40 -13.12 -13.30
N VAL A 40 -10.29 -12.39 -13.42
CA VAL A 40 -9.06 -12.69 -12.68
C VAL A 40 -9.26 -12.40 -11.19
N LYS A 41 -8.76 -13.28 -10.33
CA LYS A 41 -8.74 -13.07 -8.88
C LYS A 41 -7.49 -12.27 -8.49
N LEU A 42 -7.68 -11.12 -7.85
CA LEU A 42 -6.60 -10.26 -7.39
C LEU A 42 -6.41 -10.40 -5.88
N ASN A 43 -5.18 -10.63 -5.45
CA ASN A 43 -4.83 -10.66 -4.03
C ASN A 43 -4.63 -9.24 -3.49
N TYR A 44 -4.99 -9.05 -2.23
CA TYR A 44 -4.81 -7.79 -1.51
C TYR A 44 -4.74 -8.04 0.00
N VAL A 45 -4.16 -7.09 0.73
CA VAL A 45 -4.24 -7.04 2.19
C VAL A 45 -5.21 -5.96 2.65
N GLU A 46 -5.81 -6.14 3.82
CA GLU A 46 -6.65 -5.13 4.45
C GLU A 46 -5.83 -3.96 4.99
N ILE A 47 -6.45 -2.78 5.06
CA ILE A 47 -5.79 -1.58 5.53
C ILE A 47 -5.29 -1.70 6.98
N GLY A 48 -6.02 -2.42 7.84
CA GLY A 48 -5.62 -2.63 9.24
C GLY A 48 -4.27 -3.34 9.37
N TYR A 49 -3.98 -4.31 8.49
CA TYR A 49 -2.67 -4.98 8.45
C TYR A 49 -1.55 -4.01 8.08
N VAL A 50 -1.76 -3.18 7.04
CA VAL A 50 -0.77 -2.18 6.61
C VAL A 50 -0.53 -1.13 7.70
N ILE A 51 -1.56 -0.63 8.37
CA ILE A 51 -1.43 0.30 9.49
C ILE A 51 -0.65 -0.33 10.64
N SER A 52 -0.92 -1.61 10.97
CA SER A 52 -0.17 -2.33 12.00
C SER A 52 1.32 -2.43 11.65
N LEU A 53 1.66 -2.75 10.41
CA LEU A 53 3.06 -2.80 9.97
C LEU A 53 3.72 -1.41 9.98
N LEU A 54 3.04 -0.35 9.51
CA LEU A 54 3.54 1.02 9.61
C LEU A 54 3.85 1.39 11.06
N ASN A 55 2.94 1.05 11.98
CA ASN A 55 3.12 1.28 13.41
C ASN A 55 4.29 0.47 14.00
N GLN A 56 4.49 -0.77 13.56
CA GLN A 56 5.60 -1.59 14.03
C GLN A 56 6.95 -1.12 13.49
N ILE A 57 7.01 -0.71 12.23
CA ILE A 57 8.24 -0.31 11.55
C ILE A 57 8.66 1.11 11.98
N PHE A 58 7.73 2.07 11.94
CA PHE A 58 8.03 3.49 12.12
C PHE A 58 7.49 4.06 13.44
N GLY A 59 6.87 3.23 14.29
CA GLY A 59 6.05 3.77 15.39
C GLY A 59 4.86 4.54 14.82
N TRP A 60 4.37 5.52 15.56
CA TRP A 60 3.35 6.47 15.07
C TRP A 60 3.95 7.63 14.27
N ASP A 61 5.27 7.61 13.98
CA ASP A 61 5.96 8.68 13.25
C ASP A 61 5.87 8.50 11.73
N TRP A 62 4.62 8.46 11.26
CA TRP A 62 4.27 8.47 9.86
C TRP A 62 3.00 9.29 9.64
N ASP A 63 2.90 9.94 8.49
CA ASP A 63 1.77 10.77 8.12
C ASP A 63 1.22 10.31 6.78
N PHE A 64 -0.10 10.28 6.67
CA PHE A 64 -0.77 10.12 5.39
C PHE A 64 -1.62 11.35 5.10
N ARG A 65 -1.36 11.99 3.96
CA ARG A 65 -2.10 13.16 3.49
C ARG A 65 -2.83 12.84 2.20
N ILE A 66 -4.12 13.13 2.15
CA ILE A 66 -4.86 13.23 0.89
C ILE A 66 -4.50 14.57 0.27
N VAL A 67 -3.86 14.53 -0.89
CA VAL A 67 -3.40 15.73 -1.60
C VAL A 67 -4.41 16.18 -2.65
N GLU A 68 -5.07 15.21 -3.27
CA GLU A 68 -6.09 15.45 -4.28
C GLU A 68 -7.13 14.34 -4.22
N GLN A 69 -8.39 14.69 -4.46
CA GLN A 69 -9.45 13.72 -4.66
C GLN A 69 -10.39 14.22 -5.75
N GLN A 70 -10.94 13.30 -6.54
CA GLN A 70 -11.92 13.66 -7.56
C GLN A 70 -12.94 12.54 -7.73
N ILE A 71 -14.15 12.96 -8.08
CA ILE A 71 -15.29 12.10 -8.36
C ILE A 71 -15.50 12.14 -9.88
N GLY A 72 -15.27 11.00 -10.54
CA GLY A 72 -15.59 10.82 -11.95
C GLY A 72 -16.99 10.20 -12.13
N ASN A 73 -17.30 9.83 -13.37
CA ASN A 73 -18.61 9.30 -13.71
C ASN A 73 -18.87 7.88 -13.16
N LYS A 74 -17.82 7.05 -13.05
CA LYS A 74 -17.93 5.64 -12.63
C LYS A 74 -16.99 5.26 -11.50
N GLN A 75 -16.03 6.12 -11.18
CA GLN A 75 -14.99 5.85 -10.19
C GLN A 75 -14.63 7.14 -9.46
N VAL A 76 -14.16 6.98 -8.23
CA VAL A 76 -13.46 8.03 -7.48
C VAL A 76 -11.99 7.69 -7.39
N TRP A 77 -11.14 8.71 -7.33
CA TRP A 77 -9.72 8.53 -7.08
C TRP A 77 -9.21 9.52 -6.05
N VAL A 78 -8.17 9.09 -5.36
CA VAL A 78 -7.48 9.84 -4.31
C VAL A 78 -5.99 9.77 -4.61
N ARG A 79 -5.34 10.92 -4.76
CA ARG A 79 -3.88 11.04 -4.70
C ARG A 79 -3.48 11.31 -3.27
N GLY A 80 -2.64 10.46 -2.72
CA GLY A 80 -2.14 10.57 -1.36
C GLY A 80 -0.63 10.53 -1.28
N GLU A 81 -0.12 11.04 -0.18
CA GLU A 81 1.30 11.04 0.17
C GLU A 81 1.47 10.39 1.54
N LEU A 82 2.27 9.34 1.61
CA LEU A 82 2.73 8.71 2.84
C LEU A 82 4.14 9.22 3.15
N SER A 83 4.32 9.81 4.33
CA SER A 83 5.62 10.26 4.83
C SER A 83 6.03 9.45 6.04
N VAL A 84 7.29 9.03 6.10
CA VAL A 84 7.91 8.30 7.22
C VAL A 84 9.25 8.96 7.57
N ARG A 85 9.72 8.80 8.83
CA ARG A 85 10.93 9.49 9.32
C ARG A 85 11.97 8.54 9.95
N PRO A 86 12.42 7.48 9.26
CA PRO A 86 13.47 6.63 9.82
C PRO A 86 14.75 7.42 10.05
N GLN A 87 15.33 7.32 11.26
CA GLN A 87 16.55 8.03 11.66
C GLN A 87 16.50 9.55 11.37
N ASN A 88 15.36 10.20 11.63
CA ASN A 88 15.11 11.63 11.39
C ASN A 88 15.20 12.08 9.91
N ARG A 89 15.19 11.15 8.96
CA ARG A 89 15.15 11.47 7.53
C ARG A 89 13.72 11.35 7.00
N LEU A 90 13.16 12.46 6.52
CA LEU A 90 11.85 12.46 5.86
C LEU A 90 11.91 11.73 4.52
N ILE A 91 11.09 10.69 4.38
CA ILE A 91 10.88 9.95 3.13
C ILE A 91 9.39 10.04 2.80
N THR A 92 9.07 10.53 1.61
CA THR A 92 7.68 10.62 1.14
C THR A 92 7.49 9.79 -0.12
N LYS A 93 6.39 9.02 -0.16
CA LYS A 93 5.94 8.25 -1.32
C LYS A 93 4.53 8.70 -1.69
N ALA A 94 4.31 8.96 -2.98
CA ALA A 94 3.03 9.38 -3.51
C ALA A 94 2.45 8.30 -4.43
N GLN A 95 1.14 8.10 -4.37
CA GLN A 95 0.44 7.17 -5.25
C GLN A 95 -1.06 7.55 -5.36
N TYR A 96 -1.80 6.82 -6.19
CA TYR A 96 -3.23 6.97 -6.43
C TYR A 96 -4.00 5.72 -6.02
N GLY A 97 -4.97 5.88 -5.13
CA GLY A 97 -5.99 4.85 -4.88
C GLY A 97 -7.26 5.14 -5.66
N GLY A 98 -7.99 4.08 -6.00
CA GLY A 98 -9.25 4.17 -6.74
C GLY A 98 -10.33 3.26 -6.18
N SER A 99 -11.58 3.64 -6.41
CA SER A 99 -12.75 2.79 -6.15
C SER A 99 -13.82 3.05 -7.21
N ASP A 100 -14.44 1.99 -7.69
CA ASP A 100 -15.67 2.12 -8.48
C ASP A 100 -16.79 2.70 -7.61
N ILE A 101 -17.61 3.56 -8.21
CA ILE A 101 -18.80 4.10 -7.56
C ILE A 101 -19.86 3.00 -7.57
N ARG A 102 -20.41 2.70 -6.40
CA ARG A 102 -21.52 1.74 -6.30
C ARG A 102 -22.82 2.44 -6.59
N PHE A 103 -23.56 1.96 -7.60
CA PHE A 103 -24.85 2.50 -8.00
C PHE A 103 -25.99 1.58 -7.57
N ASN A 104 -27.11 2.19 -7.15
CA ASN A 104 -28.35 1.48 -6.93
C ASN A 104 -28.88 1.00 -8.29
N ARG A 105 -29.15 -0.30 -8.41
CA ARG A 105 -29.60 -0.92 -9.68
C ARG A 105 -30.98 -0.44 -10.14
N THR A 106 -31.81 0.02 -9.21
CA THR A 106 -33.18 0.46 -9.48
C THR A 106 -33.24 1.95 -9.82
N THR A 107 -32.56 2.80 -9.04
CA THR A 107 -32.63 4.26 -9.21
C THR A 107 -31.52 4.82 -10.10
N GLY A 108 -30.42 4.08 -10.28
CA GLY A 108 -29.23 4.55 -11.00
C GLY A 108 -28.39 5.58 -10.24
N GLU A 109 -28.75 5.89 -9.00
CA GLU A 109 -28.03 6.86 -8.16
C GLU A 109 -26.86 6.21 -7.43
N ALA A 110 -25.83 7.01 -7.14
CA ALA A 110 -24.71 6.57 -6.32
C ALA A 110 -25.17 6.27 -4.89
N ILE A 111 -24.77 5.11 -4.36
CA ILE A 111 -25.17 4.64 -3.01
C ILE A 111 -24.48 5.49 -1.94
N SER A 112 -23.15 5.62 -2.01
CA SER A 112 -22.37 6.38 -1.03
C SER A 112 -20.99 6.75 -1.60
N ILE A 113 -20.89 7.94 -2.18
CA ILE A 113 -19.62 8.49 -2.65
C ILE A 113 -18.60 8.62 -1.51
N ALA A 114 -19.08 8.88 -0.28
CA ALA A 114 -18.21 8.98 0.89
C ALA A 114 -17.50 7.66 1.20
N ASP A 115 -18.19 6.52 1.11
CA ASP A 115 -17.57 5.22 1.37
C ASP A 115 -16.66 4.79 0.22
N ASP A 116 -17.00 5.16 -1.01
CA ASP A 116 -16.14 4.90 -2.16
C ASP A 116 -14.85 5.75 -2.07
N LEU A 117 -14.93 6.99 -1.59
CA LEU A 117 -13.75 7.84 -1.31
C LEU A 117 -12.90 7.27 -0.16
N LYS A 118 -13.51 6.75 0.93
CA LYS A 118 -12.77 6.05 2.00
C LYS A 118 -12.05 4.81 1.47
N THR A 119 -12.69 4.09 0.55
CA THR A 119 -12.10 2.91 -0.10
C THR A 119 -10.92 3.30 -0.96
N ALA A 120 -11.05 4.35 -1.80
CA ALA A 120 -9.96 4.88 -2.61
C ALA A 120 -8.81 5.41 -1.75
N ALA A 121 -9.08 6.15 -0.68
CA ALA A 121 -8.05 6.60 0.26
C ALA A 121 -7.31 5.42 0.92
N SER A 122 -8.05 4.36 1.26
CA SER A 122 -7.46 3.15 1.83
C SER A 122 -6.56 2.43 0.84
N ASP A 123 -6.98 2.29 -0.41
CA ASP A 123 -6.16 1.71 -1.47
C ASP A 123 -4.90 2.54 -1.73
N CYS A 124 -5.04 3.88 -1.73
CA CYS A 124 -3.93 4.81 -1.88
C CYS A 124 -2.86 4.63 -0.79
N LEU A 125 -3.28 4.54 0.49
CA LEU A 125 -2.34 4.31 1.60
C LEU A 125 -1.60 2.99 1.41
N LYS A 126 -2.30 1.91 1.07
CA LYS A 126 -1.67 0.60 0.85
C LYS A 126 -0.66 0.64 -0.29
N LYS A 127 -0.97 1.32 -1.38
CA LYS A 127 -0.06 1.50 -2.52
C LYS A 127 1.14 2.39 -2.18
N CYS A 128 0.97 3.43 -1.37
CA CYS A 128 2.10 4.23 -0.90
C CYS A 128 3.00 3.41 0.03
N ALA A 129 2.42 2.64 0.96
CA ALA A 129 3.15 1.78 1.89
C ALA A 129 3.90 0.67 1.14
N SER A 130 3.33 0.12 0.08
CA SER A 130 4.00 -0.89 -0.72
C SER A 130 5.26 -0.34 -1.40
N LEU A 131 5.33 0.96 -1.76
CA LEU A 131 6.55 1.58 -2.28
C LEU A 131 7.70 1.67 -1.25
N LEU A 132 7.41 1.39 0.03
CA LEU A 132 8.39 1.21 1.11
C LEU A 132 8.72 -0.27 1.35
N GLY A 133 8.14 -1.19 0.57
CA GLY A 133 8.30 -2.64 0.67
C GLY A 133 7.19 -3.36 1.46
N ILE A 134 6.29 -2.63 2.12
CA ILE A 134 5.24 -3.23 2.96
C ILE A 134 4.25 -4.02 2.10
N ALA A 135 4.11 -5.32 2.37
CA ALA A 135 3.30 -6.26 1.57
C ALA A 135 3.70 -6.24 0.08
N GLY A 136 4.98 -6.03 -0.21
CA GLY A 136 5.51 -5.93 -1.58
C GLY A 136 5.26 -7.19 -2.40
N ASP A 137 5.31 -8.37 -1.76
CA ASP A 137 5.01 -9.68 -2.35
C ASP A 137 3.56 -9.81 -2.86
N ILE A 138 2.62 -9.07 -2.27
CA ILE A 138 1.22 -9.07 -2.71
C ILE A 138 0.99 -8.04 -3.83
N TYR A 139 1.64 -6.88 -3.74
CA TYR A 139 1.41 -5.79 -4.68
C TYR A 139 2.30 -5.84 -5.93
N TRP A 140 3.41 -6.56 -5.87
CA TRP A 140 4.30 -6.88 -7.00
C TRP A 140 4.74 -8.34 -6.93
N PRO A 141 3.84 -9.29 -7.25
CA PRO A 141 4.12 -10.72 -7.14
C PRO A 141 5.29 -11.18 -8.03
N ASP A 142 5.60 -10.44 -9.10
CA ASP A 142 6.73 -10.76 -9.98
C ASP A 142 8.10 -10.38 -9.41
N LEU A 143 8.16 -9.60 -8.31
CA LEU A 143 9.44 -9.29 -7.65
C LEU A 143 10.13 -10.55 -7.13
N ASP A 144 9.37 -11.58 -6.75
CA ASP A 144 9.94 -12.86 -6.32
C ASP A 144 10.67 -13.60 -7.44
N ASN A 145 10.42 -13.24 -8.71
CA ASN A 145 11.09 -13.83 -9.86
C ASN A 145 12.42 -13.14 -10.19
N LEU A 146 12.72 -12.02 -9.54
CA LEU A 146 14.00 -11.33 -9.68
C LEU A 146 15.03 -12.08 -8.81
N ASN A 147 15.87 -12.89 -9.45
CA ASN A 147 17.10 -13.42 -8.84
C ASN A 147 18.14 -12.29 -8.75
N ILE A 148 17.93 -11.33 -7.84
CA ILE A 148 18.88 -10.26 -7.51
C ILE A 148 19.48 -10.52 -6.13
#